data_AF-A0AAV9N1S8-F1
#
_entry.id   AF-A0AAV9N1S8-F1
#
_cell.length_a   1.000
_cell.length_b   1.000
_cell.length_c   1.000
_cell.angle_alpha   90.00
_cell.angle_beta   90.00
_cell.angle_gamma   90.00
#
_symmetry.space_group_name_H-M   'P 1'
#
loop_
_entity.id
_entity.type
_entity.pdbx_description
1 polymer ?
#
loop_
_entity_poly.entity_id
_entity_poly.type
_entity_poly.pdbx_seq_one_letter_code
_entity_poly.pdbx_strand_id
1 'polypeptide(L)'
;MEHSSSTLRPSTESHATTRPPSSTQKDETYQYKAVTVIPSPLMTASLNSRHSATSVQESTYLSQARWLRRSRLALTVLIIGTGVAAVACSGHIQHSYNSTHLGPEYHLTLWPINIDLRPNLVILNSAAIVIASSIGYLVFSLLPSPHSRNVLYNIFFAASSLVGLVLGIFALAFNLSLTNPSAKHQRDSLQSWTCKFADGAQKFDADASQLKIPVYLNDGMTIPAGFKRLCDESVVSVGLVVALLVLEVMGCAVAGVGILLERRMAEKRRNRYYGDEKN
;
A
#
# COMPACT_ATOMS: atom_id res chain seq x y z
N MET A 1 59.58 0.05 -9.71
CA MET A 1 60.97 -0.36 -9.43
C MET A 1 61.29 0.16 -8.04
N GLU A 2 61.03 -0.68 -7.06
CA GLU A 2 62.07 -1.42 -6.29
C GLU A 2 62.46 -0.59 -5.07
N HIS A 3 61.91 -0.90 -3.89
CA HIS A 3 62.26 -1.98 -2.95
C HIS A 3 63.42 -1.62 -2.01
N SER A 4 63.11 -1.80 -0.71
CA SER A 4 63.98 -2.37 0.33
C SER A 4 65.03 -1.44 0.96
N SER A 5 65.36 -1.51 2.25
CA SER A 5 64.88 -2.29 3.39
C SER A 5 65.71 -1.89 4.62
N SER A 6 65.23 -2.27 5.81
CA SER A 6 66.04 -2.84 6.92
C SER A 6 66.93 -1.88 7.75
N THR A 7 67.09 -1.95 9.09
CA THR A 7 66.58 -2.73 10.25
C THR A 7 67.20 -2.01 11.49
N LEU A 8 66.69 -2.01 12.72
CA LEU A 8 66.94 -3.04 13.75
C LEU A 8 66.14 -2.71 15.04
N ARG A 9 65.60 -3.77 15.65
CA ARG A 9 64.94 -3.95 16.97
C ARG A 9 66.01 -4.15 18.09
N PRO A 10 65.77 -4.66 19.34
CA PRO A 10 64.56 -5.20 20.03
C PRO A 10 64.36 -4.67 21.48
N SER A 11 63.25 -4.95 22.19
CA SER A 11 63.09 -6.01 23.23
C SER A 11 61.85 -5.61 24.09
N THR A 12 60.97 -6.44 24.69
CA THR A 12 60.70 -7.89 24.72
C THR A 12 59.27 -8.09 25.28
N GLU A 13 58.65 -9.20 24.86
CA GLU A 13 57.50 -9.99 25.38
C GLU A 13 57.31 -9.99 26.93
N SER A 14 56.15 -10.32 27.51
CA SER A 14 55.41 -11.58 27.34
C SER A 14 53.92 -11.56 27.76
N HIS A 15 53.20 -12.46 27.08
CA HIS A 15 51.82 -12.93 27.23
C HIS A 15 51.44 -13.51 28.61
N ALA A 16 50.14 -13.45 28.93
CA ALA A 16 49.40 -14.65 29.36
C ALA A 16 47.88 -14.52 29.07
N THR A 17 47.34 -15.55 28.44
CA THR A 17 45.96 -15.76 28.00
C THR A 17 45.25 -16.67 29.00
N THR A 18 44.02 -16.34 29.42
CA THR A 18 43.06 -17.38 29.86
C THR A 18 41.61 -16.92 29.68
N ARG A 19 40.88 -17.59 28.76
CA ARG A 19 39.40 -17.73 28.76
C ARG A 19 39.07 -18.98 29.57
N PRO A 20 37.87 -19.17 30.16
CA PRO A 20 36.78 -19.80 29.38
C PRO A 20 35.37 -19.29 29.85
N PRO A 21 34.22 -20.00 29.70
CA PRO A 21 33.01 -19.43 29.09
C PRO A 21 31.78 -19.44 30.04
N SER A 22 30.65 -18.84 29.62
CA SER A 22 29.30 -19.42 29.72
C SER A 22 28.20 -18.36 29.76
N SER A 23 27.20 -18.57 28.91
CA SER A 23 25.77 -18.21 29.03
C SER A 23 25.30 -17.54 30.33
N THR A 24 24.61 -16.40 30.19
CA THR A 24 23.22 -16.24 30.65
C THR A 24 22.70 -14.85 30.29
N GLN A 25 21.65 -14.84 29.48
CA GLN A 25 20.48 -13.97 29.58
C GLN A 25 20.62 -12.76 30.53
N LYS A 26 20.69 -11.56 29.95
CA LYS A 26 20.31 -10.32 30.65
C LYS A 26 19.24 -9.63 29.84
N ASP A 27 18.02 -9.79 30.33
CA ASP A 27 16.89 -8.89 30.10
C ASP A 27 17.37 -7.44 30.20
N GLU A 28 17.18 -6.68 29.11
CA GLU A 28 17.21 -5.23 29.15
C GLU A 28 16.01 -4.76 29.98
N THR A 29 16.28 -4.71 31.29
CA THR A 29 15.41 -4.15 32.31
C THR A 29 15.23 -2.67 31.99
N TYR A 30 14.06 -2.32 31.45
CA TYR A 30 13.58 -0.94 31.40
C TYR A 30 13.68 -0.35 32.82
N GLN A 31 14.69 0.48 33.05
CA GLN A 31 14.86 1.30 34.25
C GLN A 31 13.72 2.32 34.30
N TYR A 32 12.59 1.90 34.88
CA TYR A 32 11.60 2.82 35.41
C TYR A 32 12.27 3.58 36.54
N LYS A 33 12.70 4.81 36.29
CA LYS A 33 13.03 5.76 37.36
C LYS A 33 11.78 5.86 38.23
N ALA A 34 11.77 5.11 39.33
CA ALA A 34 10.81 5.26 40.40
C ALA A 34 11.00 6.68 40.92
N VAL A 35 10.12 7.59 40.49
CA VAL A 35 9.87 8.83 41.20
C VAL A 35 9.40 8.39 42.58
N THR A 36 10.29 8.51 43.56
CA THR A 36 9.97 8.28 44.96
C THR A 36 9.03 9.39 45.40
N VAL A 37 7.73 9.12 45.28
CA VAL A 37 6.68 9.97 45.82
C VAL A 37 6.79 9.91 47.34
N ILE A 38 7.27 11.00 47.93
CA ILE A 38 7.24 11.25 49.36
C ILE A 38 5.77 11.16 49.81
N PRO A 39 5.38 10.25 50.72
CA PRO A 39 3.99 10.14 51.14
C PRO A 39 3.61 11.38 51.97
N SER A 40 2.90 12.29 51.31
CA SER A 40 2.18 13.37 51.99
C SER A 40 0.96 12.79 52.73
N PRO A 41 0.46 13.45 53.80
CA PRO A 41 -0.39 12.83 54.80
C PRO A 41 -1.72 12.29 54.24
N LEU A 42 -2.23 11.27 54.94
CA LEU A 42 -3.33 10.32 54.69
C LEU A 42 -4.65 10.83 54.06
N MET A 43 -4.83 12.12 53.78
CA MET A 43 -6.04 12.67 53.16
C MET A 43 -5.98 12.81 51.63
N THR A 44 -4.82 12.64 50.99
CA THR A 44 -4.69 12.67 49.51
C THR A 44 -4.62 11.27 48.88
N ALA A 45 -4.46 10.21 49.67
CA ALA A 45 -4.39 8.83 49.18
C ALA A 45 -5.72 8.35 48.54
N SER A 46 -6.86 8.87 48.98
CA SER A 46 -8.18 8.54 48.43
C SER A 46 -8.48 9.24 47.09
N LEU A 47 -7.81 10.35 46.79
CA LEU A 47 -7.87 11.01 45.47
C LEU A 47 -6.97 10.27 44.46
N ASN A 48 -5.83 9.76 44.90
CA ASN A 48 -4.90 9.01 44.04
C ASN A 48 -5.41 7.61 43.67
N SER A 49 -6.20 6.94 44.52
CA SER A 49 -6.79 5.65 44.18
C SER A 49 -7.89 5.76 43.12
N ARG A 50 -8.67 6.85 43.12
CA ARG A 50 -9.66 7.17 42.06
C ARG A 50 -8.99 7.48 40.71
N HIS A 51 -7.77 8.00 40.72
CA HIS A 51 -6.98 8.27 39.50
C HIS A 51 -6.03 7.12 39.08
N SER A 52 -5.83 6.11 39.93
CA SER A 52 -4.98 4.95 39.60
C SER A 52 -5.71 3.91 38.75
N ALA A 53 -7.03 3.75 38.92
CA ALA A 53 -7.82 2.93 37.99
C ALA A 53 -8.00 3.59 36.61
N THR A 54 -7.92 4.93 36.54
CA THR A 54 -7.98 5.67 35.27
C THR A 54 -6.68 5.55 34.47
N SER A 55 -5.52 5.40 35.11
CA SER A 55 -4.22 5.32 34.40
C SER A 55 -4.04 4.01 33.60
N VAL A 56 -4.58 2.88 34.06
CA VAL A 56 -4.46 1.59 33.36
C VAL A 56 -5.39 1.54 32.13
N GLN A 57 -6.63 2.01 32.26
CA GLN A 57 -7.57 2.09 31.12
C GLN A 57 -7.15 3.16 30.10
N GLU A 58 -6.52 4.24 30.56
CA GLU A 58 -6.04 5.30 29.69
C GLU A 58 -4.74 4.92 28.97
N SER A 59 -3.81 4.25 29.63
CA SER A 59 -2.57 3.77 28.99
C SER A 59 -2.82 2.72 27.90
N THR A 60 -3.77 1.81 28.13
CA THR A 60 -4.22 0.82 27.12
C THR A 60 -4.93 1.49 25.94
N TYR A 61 -5.74 2.52 26.17
CA TYR A 61 -6.32 3.32 25.08
C TYR A 61 -5.24 4.06 24.28
N LEU A 62 -4.25 4.67 24.94
CA LEU A 62 -3.16 5.39 24.27
C LEU A 62 -2.26 4.44 23.47
N SER A 63 -2.03 3.21 23.92
CA SER A 63 -1.28 2.22 23.14
C SER A 63 -2.07 1.78 21.89
N GLN A 64 -3.37 1.49 22.04
CA GLN A 64 -4.26 1.16 20.92
C GLN A 64 -4.37 2.31 19.92
N ALA A 65 -4.50 3.56 20.38
CA ALA A 65 -4.57 4.74 19.53
C ALA A 65 -3.26 4.96 18.74
N ARG A 66 -2.10 4.72 19.37
CA ARG A 66 -0.80 4.75 18.68
C ARG A 66 -0.69 3.66 17.62
N TRP A 67 -1.14 2.45 17.94
CA TRP A 67 -1.14 1.34 16.99
C TRP A 67 -2.06 1.62 15.79
N LEU A 68 -3.27 2.12 16.03
CA LEU A 68 -4.20 2.55 14.98
C LEU A 68 -3.65 3.67 14.10
N ARG A 69 -2.95 4.64 14.68
CA ARG A 69 -2.30 5.69 13.89
C ARG A 69 -1.24 5.10 12.95
N ARG A 70 -0.41 4.19 13.46
CA ARG A 70 0.63 3.51 12.65
C ARG A 70 0.03 2.63 11.57
N SER A 71 -1.04 1.87 11.87
CA SER A 71 -1.69 1.00 10.88
C SER A 71 -2.34 1.81 9.76
N ARG A 72 -3.01 2.92 10.07
CA ARG A 72 -3.57 3.83 9.05
C ARG A 72 -2.48 4.40 8.15
N LEU A 73 -1.39 4.91 8.73
CA LEU A 73 -0.28 5.44 7.94
C LEU A 73 0.33 4.37 7.02
N ALA A 74 0.57 3.16 7.55
CA ALA A 74 1.09 2.04 6.76
C ALA A 74 0.14 1.67 5.62
N LEU A 75 -1.17 1.57 5.89
CA LEU A 75 -2.19 1.30 4.87
C LEU A 75 -2.23 2.38 3.80
N THR A 76 -2.20 3.66 4.18
CA THR A 76 -2.22 4.74 3.19
C THR A 76 -1.01 4.70 2.28
N VAL A 77 0.19 4.43 2.81
CA VAL A 77 1.39 4.30 1.97
C VAL A 77 1.28 3.13 1.00
N LEU A 78 0.74 1.99 1.45
CA LEU A 78 0.49 0.83 0.60
C LEU A 78 -0.56 1.12 -0.49
N ILE A 79 -1.64 1.82 -0.14
CA ILE A 79 -2.68 2.25 -1.09
C ILE A 79 -2.08 3.16 -2.16
N ILE A 80 -1.29 4.16 -1.76
CA ILE A 80 -0.64 5.07 -2.71
C ILE A 80 0.34 4.31 -3.61
N GLY A 81 1.19 3.45 -3.05
CA GLY A 81 2.16 2.68 -3.84
C GLY A 81 1.48 1.76 -4.86
N THR A 82 0.45 1.04 -4.43
CA THR A 82 -0.35 0.15 -5.30
C THR A 82 -1.11 0.94 -6.37
N GLY A 83 -1.68 2.09 -6.00
CA GLY A 83 -2.38 2.98 -6.91
C GLY A 83 -1.48 3.58 -7.97
N VAL A 84 -0.30 4.08 -7.58
CA VAL A 84 0.69 4.62 -8.51
C VAL A 84 1.14 3.55 -9.50
N ALA A 85 1.37 2.31 -9.04
CA ALA A 85 1.69 1.20 -9.92
C ALA A 85 0.54 0.91 -10.90
N ALA A 86 -0.71 0.90 -10.44
CA ALA A 86 -1.88 0.68 -11.31
C ALA A 86 -2.00 1.76 -12.39
N VAL A 87 -1.90 3.04 -11.99
CA VAL A 87 -1.93 4.19 -12.90
C VAL A 87 -0.76 4.16 -13.87
N ALA A 88 0.44 3.77 -13.43
CA ALA A 88 1.61 3.67 -14.30
C ALA A 88 1.42 2.60 -15.37
N CYS A 89 0.94 1.41 -15.01
CA CYS A 89 0.65 0.34 -15.96
C CYS A 89 -0.45 0.77 -16.95
N SER A 90 -1.61 1.22 -16.48
CA SER A 90 -2.73 1.65 -17.34
C SER A 90 -2.37 2.87 -18.20
N GLY A 91 -1.55 3.78 -17.68
CA GLY A 91 -1.09 4.99 -18.35
C GLY A 91 -0.08 4.68 -19.45
N HIS A 92 0.87 3.78 -19.21
CA HIS A 92 1.83 3.35 -20.24
C HIS A 92 1.12 2.72 -21.44
N ILE A 93 0.14 1.85 -21.17
CA ILE A 93 -0.68 1.22 -22.20
C ILE A 93 -1.46 2.26 -23.02
N GLN A 94 -2.10 3.22 -22.35
CA GLN A 94 -2.84 4.30 -23.00
C GLN A 94 -1.91 5.17 -23.86
N HIS A 95 -0.69 5.44 -23.37
CA HIS A 95 0.32 6.19 -24.08
C HIS A 95 0.76 5.46 -25.35
N SER A 96 1.05 4.16 -25.27
CA SER A 96 1.41 3.34 -26.44
C SER A 96 0.28 3.29 -27.47
N TYR A 97 -0.98 3.21 -27.04
CA TYR A 97 -2.11 3.30 -27.95
C TYR A 97 -2.15 4.66 -28.65
N ASN A 98 -2.07 5.77 -27.91
CA ASN A 98 -2.12 7.11 -28.50
C ASN A 98 -0.93 7.39 -29.43
N SER A 99 0.25 6.83 -29.15
CA SER A 99 1.43 7.02 -30.01
C SER A 99 1.42 6.14 -31.26
N THR A 100 0.66 5.05 -31.29
CA THR A 100 0.66 4.07 -32.39
C THR A 100 -0.68 3.92 -33.11
N HIS A 101 -1.74 4.58 -32.63
CA HIS A 101 -2.99 4.63 -33.36
C HIS A 101 -2.80 5.43 -34.67
N LEU A 102 -3.22 4.83 -35.77
CA LEU A 102 -3.28 5.46 -37.08
C LEU A 102 -4.75 5.59 -37.45
N GLY A 103 -5.11 6.75 -38.03
CA GLY A 103 -6.47 7.02 -38.48
C GLY A 103 -6.94 6.04 -39.57
N PRO A 104 -8.25 5.98 -39.84
CA PRO A 104 -8.83 5.05 -40.82
C PRO A 104 -8.33 5.27 -42.26
N GLU A 105 -7.69 6.41 -42.51
CA GLU A 105 -7.05 6.81 -43.76
C GLU A 105 -5.72 6.10 -44.03
N TYR A 106 -5.13 5.43 -43.03
CA TYR A 106 -3.95 4.59 -43.22
C TYR A 106 -4.34 3.10 -43.27
N HIS A 107 -3.97 2.39 -44.34
CA HIS A 107 -4.29 0.97 -44.53
C HIS A 107 -3.50 -0.01 -43.62
N LEU A 108 -2.61 0.49 -42.75
CA LEU A 108 -1.85 -0.31 -41.78
C LEU A 108 -2.34 -0.07 -40.34
N THR A 109 -3.61 -0.39 -40.07
CA THR A 109 -4.18 -0.25 -38.74
C THR A 109 -3.67 -1.36 -37.82
N LEU A 110 -2.68 -1.05 -36.99
CA LEU A 110 -2.19 -1.93 -35.92
C LEU A 110 -3.27 -2.20 -34.85
N TRP A 111 -4.22 -1.28 -34.71
CA TRP A 111 -5.31 -1.32 -33.75
C TRP A 111 -6.67 -1.42 -34.46
N PRO A 112 -7.68 -2.10 -33.87
CA PRO A 112 -9.03 -2.11 -34.40
C PRO A 112 -9.63 -0.70 -34.44
N ILE A 113 -10.41 -0.41 -35.49
CA ILE A 113 -11.06 0.92 -35.69
C ILE A 113 -12.05 1.23 -34.54
N ASN A 114 -12.63 0.21 -33.92
CA ASN A 114 -13.67 0.34 -32.88
C ASN A 114 -13.20 -0.19 -31.52
N ILE A 115 -12.00 0.19 -31.06
CA ILE A 115 -11.48 -0.26 -29.76
C ILE A 115 -12.18 0.48 -28.61
N ASP A 116 -12.60 -0.26 -27.58
CA ASP A 116 -13.21 0.34 -26.39
C ASP A 116 -12.14 0.73 -25.35
N LEU A 117 -11.89 2.04 -25.22
CA LEU A 117 -10.95 2.63 -24.25
C LEU A 117 -11.56 2.83 -22.86
N ARG A 118 -12.90 2.80 -22.77
CA ARG A 118 -13.66 3.10 -21.55
C ARG A 118 -13.23 2.28 -20.33
N PRO A 119 -13.02 0.95 -20.42
CA PRO A 119 -12.58 0.16 -19.26
C PRO A 119 -11.23 0.62 -18.69
N ASN A 120 -10.27 0.95 -19.56
CA ASN A 120 -8.93 1.40 -19.14
C ASN A 120 -8.99 2.78 -18.48
N LEU A 121 -9.77 3.71 -19.07
CA LEU A 121 -9.95 5.05 -18.52
C LEU A 121 -10.64 5.04 -17.15
N VAL A 122 -11.61 4.15 -16.95
CA VAL A 122 -12.27 4.01 -15.64
C VAL A 122 -11.29 3.54 -14.57
N ILE A 123 -10.45 2.55 -14.88
CA ILE A 123 -9.38 2.08 -13.97
C ILE A 123 -8.39 3.21 -13.67
N LEU A 124 -7.91 3.90 -14.71
CA LEU A 124 -6.97 5.00 -14.57
C LEU A 124 -7.52 6.12 -13.67
N ASN A 125 -8.74 6.59 -13.95
CA ASN A 125 -9.35 7.70 -13.23
C ASN A 125 -9.71 7.32 -11.78
N SER A 126 -10.26 6.12 -11.57
CA SER A 126 -10.59 5.64 -10.22
C SER A 126 -9.35 5.52 -9.34
N ALA A 127 -8.29 4.90 -9.84
CA ALA A 127 -7.02 4.80 -9.11
C ALA A 127 -6.40 6.18 -8.84
N ALA A 128 -6.45 7.11 -9.81
CA ALA A 128 -5.97 8.48 -9.62
C ALA A 128 -6.72 9.23 -8.50
N ILE A 129 -8.05 9.08 -8.43
CA ILE A 129 -8.87 9.70 -7.36
C ILE A 129 -8.51 9.11 -5.99
N VAL A 130 -8.33 7.79 -5.90
CA VAL A 130 -7.92 7.10 -4.66
C VAL A 130 -6.54 7.55 -4.18
N ILE A 131 -5.60 7.73 -5.11
CA ILE A 131 -4.28 8.28 -4.78
C ILE A 131 -4.42 9.71 -4.26
N ALA A 132 -5.18 10.56 -4.95
CA ALA A 132 -5.38 11.94 -4.55
C ALA A 132 -6.03 12.07 -3.15
N SER A 133 -7.05 11.26 -2.85
CA SER A 133 -7.69 11.24 -1.54
C SER A 133 -6.73 10.75 -0.45
N SER A 134 -5.94 9.72 -0.76
CA SER A 134 -4.93 9.16 0.15
C SER A 134 -3.79 10.13 0.45
N ILE A 135 -3.30 10.86 -0.56
CA ILE A 135 -2.32 11.93 -0.39
C ILE A 135 -2.92 13.05 0.46
N GLY A 136 -4.17 13.45 0.20
CA GLY A 136 -4.87 14.44 1.01
C GLY A 136 -4.93 14.04 2.48
N TYR A 137 -5.22 12.76 2.77
CA TYR A 137 -5.15 12.22 4.13
C TYR A 137 -3.73 12.27 4.72
N LEU A 138 -2.69 11.88 3.97
CA LEU A 138 -1.30 11.95 4.45
C LEU A 138 -0.90 13.37 4.82
N VAL A 139 -1.13 14.33 3.92
CA VAL A 139 -0.82 15.75 4.16
C VAL A 139 -1.55 16.23 5.41
N PHE A 140 -2.83 15.91 5.53
CA PHE A 140 -3.62 16.27 6.70
C PHE A 140 -3.07 15.64 7.99
N SER A 141 -2.63 14.39 7.94
CA SER A 141 -2.09 13.64 9.09
C SER A 141 -0.72 14.13 9.58
N LEU A 142 0.08 14.73 8.68
CA LEU A 142 1.42 15.24 8.97
C LEU A 142 1.41 16.64 9.58
N LEU A 143 0.30 17.39 9.46
CA LEU A 143 0.18 18.71 10.05
C LEU A 143 0.22 18.61 11.59
N PRO A 144 1.21 19.24 12.25
CA PRO A 144 1.30 19.24 13.70
C PRO A 144 0.12 20.03 14.28
N SER A 145 -0.87 19.31 14.81
CA SER A 145 -2.02 19.92 15.49
C SER A 145 -1.76 19.97 17.00
N PRO A 146 -1.83 21.16 17.64
CA PRO A 146 -1.71 21.28 19.10
C PRO A 146 -2.90 20.67 19.86
N HIS A 147 -4.01 20.36 19.16
CA HIS A 147 -5.21 19.77 19.76
C HIS A 147 -5.43 18.31 19.28
N SER A 148 -5.98 17.45 20.15
CA SER A 148 -6.19 16.02 19.93
C SER A 148 -7.32 15.71 18.94
N ARG A 149 -7.12 16.02 17.65
CA ARG A 149 -8.09 15.80 16.56
C ARG A 149 -8.19 14.35 16.08
N ASN A 150 -8.02 13.36 16.96
CA ASN A 150 -7.99 11.93 16.60
C ASN A 150 -9.28 11.48 15.89
N VAL A 151 -10.44 11.97 16.36
CA VAL A 151 -11.75 11.68 15.76
C VAL A 151 -11.83 12.18 14.32
N LEU A 152 -11.34 13.39 14.07
CA LEU A 152 -11.41 14.01 12.76
C LEU A 152 -10.48 13.31 11.76
N TYR A 153 -9.27 12.91 12.18
CA TYR A 153 -8.39 12.06 11.36
C TYR A 153 -9.02 10.71 11.04
N ASN A 154 -9.78 10.15 11.98
CA ASN A 154 -10.45 8.87 11.80
C ASN A 154 -11.61 8.98 10.80
N ILE A 155 -12.40 10.05 10.87
CA ILE A 155 -13.49 10.33 9.92
C ILE A 155 -12.93 10.59 8.52
N PHE A 156 -11.87 11.38 8.39
CA PHE A 156 -11.25 11.64 7.08
C PHE A 156 -10.68 10.36 6.45
N PHE A 157 -10.00 9.53 7.24
CA PHE A 157 -9.52 8.23 6.76
C PHE A 157 -10.67 7.31 6.36
N ALA A 158 -11.73 7.23 7.18
CA ALA A 158 -12.92 6.45 6.87
C ALA A 158 -13.59 6.92 5.57
N ALA A 159 -13.73 8.23 5.39
CA ALA A 159 -14.32 8.82 4.19
C ALA A 159 -13.47 8.51 2.95
N SER A 160 -12.14 8.67 3.04
CA SER A 160 -11.23 8.31 1.95
C SER A 160 -11.37 6.83 1.58
N SER A 161 -11.35 5.93 2.56
CA SER A 161 -11.44 4.49 2.29
C SER A 161 -12.80 4.06 1.75
N LEU A 162 -13.88 4.70 2.18
CA LEU A 162 -15.21 4.44 1.64
C LEU A 162 -15.30 4.88 0.17
N VAL A 163 -14.74 6.05 -0.16
CA VAL A 163 -14.67 6.54 -1.55
C VAL A 163 -13.87 5.57 -2.41
N GLY A 164 -12.70 5.12 -1.94
CA GLY A 164 -11.87 4.16 -2.67
C GLY A 164 -12.53 2.80 -2.85
N LEU A 165 -13.25 2.31 -1.84
CA LEU A 165 -14.04 1.09 -1.93
C LEU A 165 -15.13 1.20 -3.02
N VAL A 166 -15.92 2.28 -3.01
CA VAL A 166 -16.99 2.49 -3.99
C VAL A 166 -16.43 2.60 -5.41
N LEU A 167 -15.35 3.38 -5.59
CA LEU A 167 -14.69 3.54 -6.89
C LEU A 167 -14.07 2.23 -7.38
N GLY A 168 -13.45 1.44 -6.50
CA GLY A 168 -12.87 0.14 -6.82
C GLY A 168 -13.92 -0.86 -7.26
N ILE A 169 -15.05 -0.96 -6.54
CA ILE A 169 -16.18 -1.83 -6.93
C ILE A 169 -16.72 -1.41 -8.29
N PHE A 170 -16.95 -0.10 -8.49
CA PHE A 170 -17.46 0.42 -9.75
C PHE A 170 -16.51 0.12 -10.92
N ALA A 171 -15.21 0.39 -10.74
CA ALA A 171 -14.20 0.15 -11.77
C ALA A 171 -14.10 -1.33 -12.14
N LEU A 172 -14.10 -2.23 -11.15
CA LEU A 172 -14.01 -3.66 -11.38
C LEU A 172 -15.28 -4.21 -12.05
N ALA A 173 -16.47 -3.81 -11.56
CA ALA A 173 -17.73 -4.23 -12.15
C ALA A 173 -17.86 -3.75 -13.60
N PHE A 174 -17.48 -2.49 -13.88
CA PHE A 174 -17.50 -1.93 -15.22
C PHE A 174 -16.50 -2.63 -16.15
N ASN A 175 -15.27 -2.88 -15.68
CA ASN A 175 -14.26 -3.60 -16.45
C ASN A 175 -14.74 -5.02 -16.79
N LEU A 176 -15.23 -5.78 -15.81
CA LEU A 176 -15.73 -7.15 -16.00
C LEU A 176 -16.96 -7.20 -16.92
N SER A 177 -17.86 -6.21 -16.83
CA SER A 177 -19.05 -6.17 -17.68
C SER A 177 -18.69 -5.94 -19.15
N LEU A 178 -17.61 -5.22 -19.45
CA LEU A 178 -17.21 -4.89 -20.81
C LEU A 178 -16.17 -5.87 -21.38
N THR A 179 -15.47 -6.62 -20.53
CA THR A 179 -14.56 -7.68 -20.97
C THR A 179 -15.24 -9.05 -21.10
N ASN A 180 -16.42 -9.26 -20.51
CA ASN A 180 -17.12 -10.54 -20.60
C ASN A 180 -17.65 -10.85 -22.03
N PRO A 181 -17.44 -12.08 -22.54
CA PRO A 181 -17.71 -12.46 -23.93
C PRO A 181 -19.18 -12.74 -24.29
N SER A 182 -20.14 -12.51 -23.38
CA SER A 182 -21.54 -12.91 -23.61
C SER A 182 -22.33 -12.02 -24.57
N ALA A 183 -21.78 -10.90 -25.07
CA ALA A 183 -22.51 -9.97 -25.93
C ALA A 183 -22.20 -10.19 -27.42
N LYS A 184 -23.27 -10.38 -28.22
CA LYS A 184 -23.28 -10.74 -29.65
C LYS A 184 -22.65 -9.71 -30.61
N HIS A 185 -22.23 -8.54 -30.12
CA HIS A 185 -21.57 -7.46 -30.88
C HIS A 185 -20.38 -6.94 -30.08
N GLN A 186 -19.27 -7.67 -30.14
CA GLN A 186 -18.14 -7.47 -29.25
C GLN A 186 -17.16 -6.48 -29.87
N ARG A 187 -17.03 -5.30 -29.25
CA ARG A 187 -15.89 -4.40 -29.48
C ARG A 187 -14.74 -4.91 -28.63
N ASP A 188 -13.56 -5.04 -29.25
CA ASP A 188 -12.37 -5.42 -28.50
C ASP A 188 -12.00 -4.28 -27.54
N SER A 189 -11.82 -4.61 -26.26
CA SER A 189 -11.18 -3.71 -25.30
C SER A 189 -9.68 -3.68 -25.56
N LEU A 190 -9.01 -2.64 -25.06
CA LEU A 190 -7.57 -2.51 -25.23
C LEU A 190 -6.79 -3.68 -24.58
N GLN A 191 -7.26 -4.16 -23.42
CA GLN A 191 -6.74 -5.36 -22.76
C GLN A 191 -6.99 -6.63 -23.58
N SER A 192 -8.23 -6.88 -24.02
CA SER A 192 -8.55 -8.10 -24.78
C SER A 192 -7.82 -8.15 -26.12
N TRP A 193 -7.69 -7.01 -26.81
CA TRP A 193 -6.94 -6.91 -28.06
C TRP A 193 -5.45 -7.18 -27.86
N THR A 194 -4.79 -6.48 -26.94
CA THR A 194 -3.34 -6.64 -26.71
C THR A 194 -2.99 -8.07 -26.31
N CYS A 195 -3.82 -8.72 -25.50
CA CYS A 195 -3.60 -10.11 -25.12
C CYS A 195 -3.90 -11.10 -26.26
N LYS A 196 -4.98 -10.90 -27.03
CA LYS A 196 -5.28 -11.72 -28.22
C LYS A 196 -4.17 -11.61 -29.27
N PHE A 197 -3.63 -10.41 -29.46
CA PHE A 197 -2.55 -10.16 -30.39
C PHE A 197 -1.24 -10.82 -29.92
N ALA A 198 -0.91 -10.72 -28.62
CA ALA A 198 0.26 -11.36 -28.04
C ALA A 198 0.20 -12.90 -28.15
N ASP A 199 -0.95 -13.50 -27.87
CA ASP A 199 -1.17 -14.96 -27.99
C ASP A 199 -1.10 -15.43 -29.45
N GLY A 200 -1.72 -14.69 -30.38
CA GLY A 200 -1.64 -14.99 -31.81
C GLY A 200 -0.21 -14.94 -32.35
N ALA A 201 0.56 -13.94 -31.92
CA ALA A 201 1.97 -13.79 -32.31
C ALA A 201 2.84 -14.94 -31.76
N GLN A 202 2.62 -15.36 -30.50
CA GLN A 202 3.33 -16.50 -29.91
C GLN A 202 3.02 -17.82 -30.62
N LYS A 203 1.76 -18.04 -31.01
CA LYS A 203 1.36 -19.23 -31.79
C LYS A 203 2.03 -19.24 -33.16
N PHE A 204 2.04 -18.09 -33.84
CA PHE A 204 2.71 -17.97 -35.13
C PHE A 204 4.22 -18.25 -35.03
N ASP A 205 4.89 -17.73 -34.00
CA ASP A 205 6.32 -17.98 -33.75
C ASP A 205 6.60 -19.47 -33.49
N ALA A 206 5.76 -20.11 -32.66
CA ALA A 206 5.84 -21.54 -32.41
C ALA A 206 5.65 -22.37 -33.69
N ASP A 207 4.65 -22.06 -34.50
CA ASP A 207 4.38 -22.78 -35.76
C ASP A 207 5.50 -22.55 -36.78
N ALA A 208 6.00 -21.31 -36.91
CA ALA A 208 7.12 -20.98 -37.79
C ALA A 208 8.40 -21.74 -37.42
N SER A 209 8.66 -21.88 -36.11
CA SER A 209 9.79 -22.67 -35.60
C SER A 209 9.66 -24.16 -35.92
N GLN A 210 8.44 -24.72 -35.86
CA GLN A 210 8.17 -26.11 -36.23
C GLN A 210 8.36 -26.35 -37.74
N LEU A 211 7.92 -25.40 -38.58
CA LEU A 211 8.03 -25.51 -40.03
C LEU A 211 9.43 -25.13 -40.58
N LYS A 212 10.41 -24.78 -39.72
CA LYS A 212 11.76 -24.31 -40.10
C LYS A 212 11.73 -23.19 -41.16
N ILE A 213 10.70 -22.34 -41.13
CA ILE A 213 10.61 -21.21 -42.04
C ILE A 213 11.64 -20.18 -41.55
N PRO A 214 12.63 -19.77 -42.37
CA PRO A 214 13.59 -18.77 -41.97
C PRO A 214 12.89 -17.42 -41.88
N VAL A 215 12.40 -17.09 -40.68
CA VAL A 215 11.93 -15.74 -40.37
C VAL A 215 13.17 -14.92 -40.07
N TYR A 216 13.60 -14.10 -41.04
CA TYR A 216 14.77 -13.23 -40.93
C TYR A 216 14.51 -12.07 -39.95
N LEU A 217 14.41 -12.35 -38.65
CA LEU A 217 14.63 -11.35 -37.60
C LEU A 217 16.04 -11.57 -37.07
N ASN A 218 16.97 -10.75 -37.56
CA ASN A 218 18.42 -10.90 -37.38
C ASN A 218 18.93 -10.96 -35.93
N ASP A 219 18.09 -10.82 -34.90
CA ASP A 219 18.53 -10.75 -33.49
C ASP A 219 17.62 -11.51 -32.50
N GLY A 220 16.88 -12.55 -32.93
CA GLY A 220 16.01 -13.30 -32.02
C GLY A 220 14.84 -12.48 -31.43
N MET A 221 14.49 -11.37 -32.09
CA MET A 221 13.30 -10.59 -31.76
C MET A 221 12.06 -11.35 -32.24
N THR A 222 11.22 -11.76 -31.30
CA THR A 222 9.88 -12.29 -31.59
C THR A 222 8.97 -11.18 -32.13
N ILE A 223 8.23 -11.47 -33.20
CA ILE A 223 7.22 -10.58 -33.79
C ILE A 223 6.09 -10.33 -32.76
N PRO A 224 5.47 -9.14 -32.69
CA PRO A 224 6.04 -7.79 -32.65
C PRO A 224 6.41 -7.39 -31.22
N ALA A 225 7.57 -6.75 -31.07
CA ALA A 225 8.11 -6.29 -29.80
C ALA A 225 7.11 -5.39 -29.03
N GLY A 226 6.77 -5.78 -27.80
CA GLY A 226 6.05 -4.93 -26.84
C GLY A 226 4.60 -5.30 -26.55
N PHE A 227 3.88 -6.00 -27.44
CA PHE A 227 2.46 -6.36 -27.19
C PHE A 227 2.28 -7.35 -26.04
N LYS A 228 3.21 -8.31 -25.87
CA LYS A 228 3.24 -9.19 -24.70
C LYS A 228 3.34 -8.37 -23.41
N ARG A 229 4.26 -7.40 -23.38
CA ARG A 229 4.46 -6.51 -22.23
C ARG A 229 3.21 -5.66 -21.96
N LEU A 230 2.57 -5.12 -23.00
CA LEU A 230 1.32 -4.37 -22.88
C LEU A 230 0.17 -5.23 -22.32
N CYS A 231 0.06 -6.50 -22.76
CA CYS A 231 -0.89 -7.44 -22.18
C CYS A 231 -0.57 -7.71 -20.71
N ASP A 232 0.69 -8.03 -20.38
CA ASP A 232 1.11 -8.29 -19.00
C ASP A 232 0.83 -7.08 -18.09
N GLU A 233 1.18 -5.86 -18.53
CA GLU A 233 0.88 -4.62 -17.81
C GLU A 233 -0.63 -4.39 -17.63
N SER A 234 -1.46 -4.74 -18.62
CA SER A 234 -2.90 -4.57 -18.53
C SER A 234 -3.52 -5.52 -17.50
N VAL A 235 -3.08 -6.78 -17.49
CA VAL A 235 -3.51 -7.78 -16.51
C VAL A 235 -3.05 -7.39 -15.11
N VAL A 236 -1.80 -6.94 -14.98
CA VAL A 236 -1.24 -6.44 -13.71
C VAL A 236 -2.04 -5.24 -13.21
N SER A 237 -2.42 -4.30 -14.09
CA SER A 237 -3.19 -3.13 -13.69
C SER A 237 -4.54 -3.50 -13.06
N VAL A 238 -5.26 -4.47 -13.65
CA VAL A 238 -6.51 -5.00 -13.10
C VAL A 238 -6.25 -5.70 -11.76
N GLY A 239 -5.20 -6.51 -11.67
CA GLY A 239 -4.78 -7.15 -10.43
C GLY A 239 -4.47 -6.15 -9.30
N LEU A 240 -3.81 -5.03 -9.63
CA LEU A 240 -3.52 -3.95 -8.69
C LEU A 240 -4.79 -3.22 -8.23
N VAL A 241 -5.81 -3.05 -9.09
CA VAL A 241 -7.12 -2.52 -8.67
C VAL A 241 -7.83 -3.47 -7.70
N VAL A 242 -7.75 -4.78 -7.92
CA VAL A 242 -8.28 -5.77 -6.96
C VAL A 242 -7.53 -5.69 -5.63
N ALA A 243 -6.19 -5.55 -5.67
CA ALA A 243 -5.40 -5.35 -4.46
C ALA A 243 -5.77 -4.04 -3.72
N LEU A 244 -6.00 -2.94 -4.44
CA LEU A 244 -6.52 -1.69 -3.87
C LEU A 244 -7.86 -1.91 -3.17
N LEU A 245 -8.79 -2.65 -3.79
CA LEU A 245 -10.09 -2.95 -3.18
C LEU A 245 -9.92 -3.68 -1.84
N VAL A 246 -9.02 -4.67 -1.77
CA VAL A 246 -8.71 -5.38 -0.52
C VAL A 246 -8.12 -4.43 0.53
N LEU A 247 -7.18 -3.56 0.13
CA LEU A 247 -6.59 -2.57 1.02
C LEU A 247 -7.64 -1.57 1.55
N GLU A 248 -8.62 -1.17 0.73
CA GLU A 248 -9.69 -0.27 1.15
C GLU A 248 -10.70 -0.93 2.08
N VAL A 249 -10.99 -2.22 1.89
CA VAL A 249 -11.78 -3.01 2.85
C VAL A 249 -11.06 -3.08 4.20
N MET A 250 -9.75 -3.32 4.20
CA MET A 250 -8.92 -3.28 5.40
C MET A 250 -8.91 -1.88 6.03
N GLY A 251 -8.81 -0.82 5.20
CA GLY A 251 -8.92 0.57 5.63
C GLY A 251 -10.24 0.87 6.36
N CYS A 252 -11.37 0.47 5.76
CA CYS A 252 -12.69 0.59 6.37
C CYS A 252 -12.78 -0.15 7.72
N ALA A 253 -12.22 -1.37 7.82
CA ALA A 253 -12.20 -2.12 9.07
C ALA A 253 -11.39 -1.40 10.16
N VAL A 254 -10.18 -0.92 9.83
CA VAL A 254 -9.33 -0.17 10.77
C VAL A 254 -10.01 1.13 11.22
N ALA A 255 -10.65 1.84 10.30
CA ALA A 255 -11.42 3.04 10.60
C ALA A 255 -12.60 2.73 11.55
N GLY A 256 -13.34 1.65 11.25
CA GLY A 256 -14.45 1.17 12.07
C GLY A 256 -14.01 0.84 13.50
N VAL A 257 -12.90 0.12 13.67
CA VAL A 257 -12.31 -0.16 14.99
C VAL A 257 -11.95 1.16 15.71
N GLY A 258 -11.37 2.13 15.01
CA GLY A 258 -11.07 3.44 15.58
C GLY A 258 -12.32 4.15 16.09
N ILE A 259 -13.41 4.17 15.31
CA ILE A 259 -14.66 4.85 15.67
C ILE A 259 -15.29 4.14 16.87
N LEU A 260 -15.26 2.80 16.90
CA LEU A 260 -15.78 2.01 18.01
C LEU A 260 -15.02 2.26 19.31
N LEU A 261 -13.69 2.35 19.27
CA LEU A 261 -12.88 2.68 20.45
C LEU A 261 -13.19 4.09 20.97
N GLU A 262 -13.33 5.06 20.09
CA GLU A 262 -13.70 6.44 20.46
C GLU A 262 -15.10 6.49 21.10
N ARG A 263 -16.09 5.80 20.51
CA ARG A 263 -17.45 5.69 21.07
C ARG A 263 -17.44 5.05 22.46
N ARG A 264 -16.75 3.92 22.63
CA ARG A 264 -16.65 3.23 23.93
C ARG A 264 -16.02 4.12 25.00
N MET A 265 -15.01 4.92 24.65
CA MET A 265 -14.39 5.85 25.59
C MET A 265 -15.27 7.06 25.89
N ALA A 266 -16.01 7.58 24.91
CA ALA A 266 -16.98 8.65 25.12
C ALA A 266 -18.11 8.20 26.05
N GLU A 267 -18.65 6.99 25.87
CA GLU A 267 -19.65 6.40 26.75
C GLU A 267 -19.14 6.21 28.18
N LYS A 268 -17.93 5.66 28.36
CA LYS A 268 -17.29 5.55 29.68
C LYS A 268 -17.06 6.90 30.36
N ARG A 269 -16.73 7.96 29.59
CA ARG A 269 -16.62 9.33 30.12
C ARG A 269 -18.00 9.86 30.54
N ARG A 270 -19.02 9.70 29.71
CA ARG A 270 -20.40 10.14 30.00
C ARG A 270 -20.98 9.46 31.25
N ASN A 271 -20.83 8.15 31.39
CA ASN A 271 -21.37 7.41 32.53
C ASN A 271 -20.71 7.81 33.86
N ARG A 272 -19.46 8.29 33.84
CA ARG A 272 -18.80 8.83 35.04
C ARG A 272 -19.41 10.14 35.51
N TYR A 273 -19.72 11.06 34.60
CA TYR A 273 -20.38 12.32 34.96
C TYR A 273 -21.76 12.09 35.59
N TYR A 274 -22.56 11.18 35.03
CA TYR A 274 -23.87 10.83 35.60
C TYR A 274 -23.81 10.06 36.93
N GLY A 275 -22.70 9.38 37.23
CA GLY A 275 -22.52 8.67 38.50
C GLY A 275 -22.18 9.61 39.67
N ASP A 276 -21.57 10.75 39.37
CA ASP A 276 -21.20 11.78 40.36
C ASP A 276 -22.40 12.66 40.76
N GLU A 277 -23.38 12.82 39.87
CA GLU A 277 -24.59 13.63 40.12
C GLU A 277 -25.62 12.91 41.04
N LYS A 278 -25.45 11.60 41.27
CA LYS A 278 -26.37 10.78 42.06
C LYS A 278 -25.91 10.48 43.49
N ASN A 279 -24.71 10.91 43.87
CA ASN A 279 -24.13 10.75 45.21
C ASN A 279 -23.96 12.11 45.89
#